data_AF-A0A7W0VK93-F1
#
_entry.id   AF-A0A7W0VK93-F1
#
_cell.length_a   1.000
_cell.length_b   1.000
_cell.length_c   1.000
_cell.angle_alpha   90.00
_cell.angle_beta   90.00
_cell.angle_gamma   90.00
#
_symmetry.space_group_name_H-M   'P 1'
#
loop_
_entity.id
_entity.type
_entity.pdbx_description
1 polymer ?
#
loop_
_entity_poly.entity_id
_entity_poly.type
_entity_poly.pdbx_seq_one_letter_code
_entity_poly.pdbx_strand_id
1 'polypeptide(L)'
;MAEPKKAGLLRYLKEAFTFRWNMLVFGGAAAAAVVSGHADIAIPLVVAAEVVYLAGLTTLPRFQGAIDAKVRAEERGQTGQRAAVTPQDVGDARDRILEVLKSLTEDRRSRFLRLRARCVEMSRIANAVRGDTRDSSGASTELRTPALDRLLWVFLRLLLSEQAISRFLQAADEASIEKTVGDLKIRRKKRADSVGEANQADDRIIRSLDDSISTAEARKENVEKARHNAEFIATELDRLENKIQAVTELAVGHTDPNEMSHRIDAISDGIQQTEQTIRELQQITGVSDADTTPSILDTDLTPQRQVEGAGGRRS
;
A
#
# COMPACT_ATOMS: atom_id res chain seq x y z
N MET A 1 14.47 16.90 3.97
CA MET A 1 13.33 16.28 4.65
C MET A 1 12.41 17.41 5.08
N ALA A 2 11.20 17.51 4.50
CA ALA A 2 10.24 18.53 4.89
C ALA A 2 9.47 18.04 6.13
N GLU A 3 9.35 18.86 7.17
CA GLU A 3 8.53 18.53 8.34
C GLU A 3 7.05 18.37 7.94
N PRO A 4 6.31 17.43 8.57
CA PRO A 4 4.89 17.26 8.29
C PRO A 4 4.12 18.52 8.72
N LYS A 5 3.27 19.02 7.82
CA LYS A 5 2.44 20.21 8.04
C LYS A 5 1.42 19.93 9.14
N LYS A 6 1.49 20.65 10.25
CA LYS A 6 0.56 20.57 11.40
C LYS A 6 -0.71 21.38 11.12
N ALA A 7 -1.86 20.96 11.66
CA ALA A 7 -3.07 21.77 11.55
C ALA A 7 -2.93 23.11 12.30
N GLY A 8 -3.65 24.14 11.87
CA GLY A 8 -3.60 25.46 12.51
C GLY A 8 -4.28 25.46 13.89
N LEU A 9 -3.77 26.26 14.84
CA LEU A 9 -4.30 26.38 16.21
C LEU A 9 -5.82 26.63 16.28
N LEU A 10 -6.35 27.43 15.36
CA LEU A 10 -7.78 27.71 15.26
C LEU A 10 -8.63 26.47 14.89
N ARG A 11 -8.05 25.52 14.15
CA ARG A 11 -8.74 24.27 13.75
C ARG A 11 -8.85 23.31 14.93
N TYR A 12 -7.78 23.18 15.73
CA TYR A 12 -7.83 22.37 16.96
C TYR A 12 -8.85 22.94 17.95
N LEU A 13 -8.89 24.25 18.11
CA LEU A 13 -9.80 24.91 19.05
C LEU A 13 -11.27 24.76 18.64
N LYS A 14 -11.55 24.92 17.33
CA LYS A 14 -12.90 24.72 16.78
C LYS A 14 -13.39 23.29 17.00
N GLU A 15 -12.55 22.30 16.68
CA GLU A 15 -12.94 20.90 16.75
C GLU A 15 -13.13 20.41 18.20
N ALA A 16 -12.27 20.90 19.11
CA ALA A 16 -12.41 20.68 20.54
C ALA A 16 -13.73 21.25 21.08
N PHE A 17 -14.12 22.46 20.64
CA PHE A 17 -15.37 23.09 21.05
C PHE A 17 -16.62 22.36 20.49
N THR A 18 -16.59 21.92 19.24
CA THR A 18 -17.73 21.24 18.59
C THR A 18 -17.89 19.76 18.95
N PHE A 19 -17.04 19.20 19.80
CA PHE A 19 -17.19 17.82 20.25
C PHE A 19 -18.52 17.64 21.01
N ARG A 20 -19.32 16.64 20.61
CA ARG A 20 -20.73 16.49 21.02
C ARG A 20 -20.94 16.48 22.54
N TRP A 21 -19.98 15.96 23.29
CA TRP A 21 -20.03 15.94 24.75
C TRP A 21 -19.70 17.29 25.40
N ASN A 22 -18.84 18.11 24.79
CA ASN A 22 -18.52 19.45 25.31
C ASN A 22 -19.72 20.40 25.13
N MET A 23 -20.38 20.36 23.97
CA MET A 23 -21.61 21.10 23.69
C MET A 23 -22.75 20.75 24.67
N LEU A 24 -22.90 19.47 25.02
CA LEU A 24 -23.92 19.04 25.99
C LEU A 24 -23.60 19.51 27.41
N VAL A 25 -22.33 19.44 27.84
CA VAL A 25 -21.91 19.87 29.18
C VAL A 25 -21.98 21.39 29.31
N PHE A 26 -21.44 22.13 28.35
CA PHE A 26 -21.42 23.59 28.36
C PHE A 26 -22.81 24.20 28.13
N GLY A 27 -23.56 23.68 27.15
CA GLY A 27 -24.94 24.10 26.89
C GLY A 27 -25.86 23.78 28.06
N GLY A 28 -25.67 22.62 28.71
CA GLY A 28 -26.37 22.24 29.94
C GLY A 28 -26.02 23.15 31.12
N ALA A 29 -24.73 23.47 31.31
CA ALA A 29 -24.28 24.36 32.37
C ALA A 29 -24.76 25.81 32.19
N ALA A 30 -24.74 26.33 30.95
CA ALA A 30 -25.25 27.66 30.63
C ALA A 30 -26.78 27.74 30.82
N ALA A 31 -27.53 26.73 30.39
CA ALA A 31 -28.97 26.66 30.64
C ALA A 31 -29.29 26.58 32.15
N ALA A 32 -28.53 25.78 32.91
CA ALA A 32 -28.67 25.69 34.37
C ALA A 32 -28.32 27.01 35.08
N ALA A 33 -27.35 27.77 34.57
CA ALA A 33 -26.99 29.09 35.09
C ALA A 33 -28.13 30.11 34.92
N VAL A 34 -28.84 30.06 33.79
CA VAL A 34 -30.00 30.92 33.52
C VAL A 34 -31.18 30.51 34.39
N VAL A 35 -31.46 29.22 34.52
CA VAL A 35 -32.57 28.69 35.34
C VAL A 35 -32.35 28.93 36.84
N SER A 36 -31.10 28.94 37.30
CA SER A 36 -30.77 29.16 38.72
C SER A 36 -30.79 30.62 39.17
N GLY A 37 -31.01 31.59 38.27
CA GLY A 37 -31.11 33.01 38.60
C GLY A 37 -29.78 33.71 38.93
N HIS A 38 -28.64 33.02 38.75
CA HIS A 38 -27.29 33.53 39.03
C HIS A 38 -26.46 33.65 37.74
N ALA A 39 -27.12 33.98 36.63
CA ALA A 39 -26.52 34.06 35.30
C ALA A 39 -25.30 34.99 35.25
N ASP A 40 -25.36 36.11 35.97
CA ASP A 40 -24.37 37.19 35.95
C ASP A 40 -22.98 36.76 36.48
N ILE A 41 -22.93 35.72 37.32
CA ILE A 41 -21.69 35.20 37.92
C ILE A 41 -21.36 33.81 37.37
N ALA A 42 -22.36 32.96 37.19
CA ALA A 42 -22.17 31.59 36.74
C ALA A 42 -21.74 31.51 35.26
N ILE A 43 -22.26 32.37 34.38
CA ILE A 43 -21.91 32.35 32.95
C ILE A 43 -20.43 32.73 32.74
N PRO A 44 -19.90 33.83 33.31
CA PRO A 44 -18.48 34.16 33.18
C PRO A 44 -17.54 33.08 33.72
N LEU A 45 -17.91 32.40 34.82
CA LEU A 45 -17.11 31.31 35.38
C LEU A 45 -17.10 30.07 34.49
N VAL A 46 -18.25 29.72 33.91
CA VAL A 46 -18.36 28.60 32.96
C VAL A 46 -17.57 28.87 31.69
N VAL A 47 -17.61 30.12 31.18
CA VAL A 47 -16.79 30.55 30.03
C VAL A 47 -15.29 30.50 30.38
N ALA A 48 -14.89 30.98 31.56
CA ALA A 48 -13.48 30.95 31.98
C ALA A 48 -12.97 29.51 32.14
N ALA A 49 -13.78 28.61 32.73
CA ALA A 49 -13.46 27.19 32.85
C ALA A 49 -13.33 26.51 31.48
N GLU A 50 -14.19 26.87 30.53
CA GLU A 50 -14.12 26.36 29.16
C GLU A 50 -12.83 26.81 28.45
N VAL A 51 -12.44 28.08 28.59
CA VAL A 51 -11.19 28.57 27.99
C VAL A 51 -9.97 27.82 28.52
N VAL A 52 -9.90 27.56 29.83
CA VAL A 52 -8.82 26.79 30.46
C VAL A 52 -8.83 25.33 30.00
N TYR A 53 -10.02 24.72 29.93
CA TYR A 53 -10.18 23.33 29.49
C TYR A 53 -9.77 23.15 28.03
N LEU A 54 -10.20 24.05 27.13
CA LEU A 54 -9.85 24.01 25.71
C LEU A 54 -8.36 24.28 25.50
N ALA A 55 -7.77 25.23 26.23
CA ALA A 55 -6.33 25.47 26.19
C ALA A 55 -5.55 24.21 26.59
N GLY A 56 -5.96 23.53 27.68
CA GLY A 56 -5.38 22.26 28.10
C GLY A 56 -5.51 21.17 27.04
N LEU A 57 -6.72 20.96 26.51
CA LEU A 57 -7.01 19.90 25.54
C LEU A 57 -6.19 20.01 24.25
N THR A 58 -5.91 21.24 23.80
CA THR A 58 -5.08 21.48 22.61
C THR A 58 -3.60 21.14 22.79
N THR A 59 -3.12 20.96 24.02
CA THR A 59 -1.72 20.60 24.31
C THR A 59 -1.48 19.08 24.42
N LEU A 60 -2.53 18.25 24.42
CA LEU A 60 -2.37 16.80 24.51
C LEU A 60 -1.91 16.19 23.16
N PRO A 61 -0.81 15.41 23.12
CA PRO A 61 -0.24 14.88 21.89
C PRO A 61 -1.17 13.88 21.17
N ARG A 62 -2.02 13.16 21.92
CA ARG A 62 -3.01 12.24 21.35
C ARG A 62 -4.14 12.96 20.64
N PHE A 63 -4.57 14.13 21.13
CA PHE A 63 -5.61 14.94 20.51
C PHE A 63 -5.10 15.61 19.24
N GLN A 64 -3.90 16.20 19.30
CA GLN A 64 -3.22 16.73 18.12
C GLN A 64 -3.03 15.66 17.04
N GLY A 65 -2.57 14.46 17.40
CA GLY A 65 -2.39 13.35 16.46
C GLY A 65 -3.70 12.89 15.79
N ALA A 66 -4.81 12.85 16.53
CA ALA A 66 -6.12 12.50 15.99
C ALA A 66 -6.68 13.57 15.05
N ILE A 67 -6.54 14.85 15.41
CA ILE A 67 -6.96 15.96 14.55
C ILE A 67 -6.04 16.11 13.34
N ASP A 68 -4.74 15.88 13.47
CA ASP A 68 -3.81 15.86 12.35
C ASP A 68 -4.08 14.68 11.40
N ALA A 69 -4.51 13.53 11.93
CA ALA A 69 -4.98 12.42 11.12
C ALA A 69 -6.29 12.77 10.39
N LYS A 70 -7.24 13.43 11.08
CA LYS A 70 -8.51 13.90 10.50
C LYS A 70 -8.31 15.00 9.46
N VAL A 71 -7.43 15.97 9.72
CA VAL A 71 -7.07 17.02 8.77
C VAL A 71 -6.32 16.44 7.58
N ARG A 72 -5.47 15.41 7.75
CA ARG A 72 -4.91 14.67 6.61
C ARG A 72 -5.93 13.83 5.85
N ALA A 73 -7.00 13.37 6.51
CA ALA A 73 -8.11 12.68 5.84
C ALA A 73 -9.03 13.67 5.12
N GLU A 74 -9.26 14.85 5.70
CA GLU A 74 -10.01 15.96 5.11
C GLU A 74 -9.20 16.67 4.02
N GLU A 75 -7.89 16.79 4.13
CA GLU A 75 -6.99 17.22 3.06
C GLU A 75 -6.91 16.12 2.01
N ARG A 76 -6.88 14.82 2.34
CA ARG A 76 -7.10 13.77 1.33
C ARG A 76 -8.52 13.79 0.72
N GLY A 77 -9.51 14.33 1.42
CA GLY A 77 -10.88 14.54 0.96
C GLY A 77 -11.13 15.89 0.25
N GLN A 78 -10.29 16.91 0.47
CA GLN A 78 -10.38 18.27 -0.10
C GLN A 78 -9.30 18.53 -1.17
N THR A 79 -8.13 17.90 -1.05
CA THR A 79 -7.27 17.43 -2.17
C THR A 79 -7.88 16.18 -2.83
N GLY A 80 -8.99 15.69 -2.28
CA GLY A 80 -10.09 15.03 -2.98
C GLY A 80 -11.01 16.02 -3.72
N GLN A 81 -10.60 17.28 -3.92
CA GLN A 81 -10.72 17.84 -5.25
C GLN A 81 -10.15 16.78 -6.17
N ARG A 82 -11.02 16.15 -6.95
CA ARG A 82 -10.74 16.00 -8.37
C ARG A 82 -10.01 17.29 -8.81
N ALA A 83 -8.67 17.33 -8.73
CA ALA A 83 -7.92 17.77 -9.89
C ALA A 83 -8.62 16.98 -10.98
N ALA A 84 -9.49 17.67 -11.74
CA ALA A 84 -10.43 17.04 -12.65
C ALA A 84 -9.65 15.92 -13.30
N VAL A 85 -9.92 14.67 -12.90
CA VAL A 85 -9.07 13.55 -13.31
C VAL A 85 -9.23 13.62 -14.80
N THR A 86 -8.20 14.13 -15.47
CA THR A 86 -8.39 14.43 -16.86
C THR A 86 -8.65 13.08 -17.51
N PRO A 87 -9.43 13.00 -18.58
CA PRO A 87 -9.53 11.75 -19.33
C PRO A 87 -8.13 11.15 -19.64
N GLN A 88 -7.10 12.01 -19.68
CA GLN A 88 -5.68 11.68 -19.71
C GLN A 88 -5.17 10.94 -18.46
N ASP A 89 -5.38 11.42 -17.23
CA ASP A 89 -4.86 10.76 -16.01
C ASP A 89 -5.45 9.34 -15.79
N VAL A 90 -6.74 9.13 -16.17
CA VAL A 90 -7.36 7.79 -16.18
C VAL A 90 -6.77 6.92 -17.29
N GLY A 91 -6.52 7.51 -18.47
CA GLY A 91 -5.84 6.86 -19.59
C GLY A 91 -4.45 6.37 -19.19
N ASP A 92 -3.65 7.22 -18.58
CA ASP A 92 -2.28 6.91 -18.14
C ASP A 92 -2.24 5.82 -17.06
N ALA A 93 -3.22 5.81 -16.14
CA ALA A 93 -3.35 4.74 -15.14
C ALA A 93 -3.74 3.39 -15.77
N ARG A 94 -4.70 3.41 -16.69
CA ARG A 94 -5.13 2.23 -17.46
C ARG A 94 -4.01 1.67 -18.33
N ASP A 95 -3.31 2.54 -19.05
CA ASP A 95 -2.24 2.17 -19.96
C ASP A 95 -1.09 1.52 -19.22
N ARG A 96 -0.74 2.01 -18.01
CA ARG A 96 0.21 1.35 -17.11
C ARG A 96 -0.22 -0.05 -16.69
N ILE A 97 -1.48 -0.24 -16.28
CA ILE A 97 -1.98 -1.58 -15.93
C ILE A 97 -1.90 -2.51 -17.16
N LEU A 98 -2.30 -2.02 -18.33
CA LEU A 98 -2.26 -2.80 -19.56
C LEU A 98 -0.82 -3.13 -19.98
N GLU A 99 0.12 -2.22 -19.79
CA GLU A 99 1.55 -2.44 -20.02
C GLU A 99 2.09 -3.54 -19.09
N VAL A 100 1.81 -3.45 -17.79
CA VAL A 100 2.20 -4.49 -16.82
C VAL A 100 1.57 -5.82 -17.21
N LEU A 101 0.27 -5.87 -17.52
CA LEU A 101 -0.41 -7.09 -17.96
C LEU A 101 0.19 -7.68 -19.25
N LYS A 102 0.59 -6.84 -20.20
CA LYS A 102 1.26 -7.27 -21.44
C LYS A 102 2.63 -7.86 -21.17
N SER A 103 3.38 -7.31 -20.20
CA SER A 103 4.70 -7.82 -19.82
C SER A 103 4.66 -9.13 -19.02
N LEU A 104 3.53 -9.45 -18.38
CA LEU A 104 3.33 -10.70 -17.67
C LEU A 104 3.21 -11.91 -18.62
N THR A 105 3.75 -13.04 -18.17
CA THR A 105 3.52 -14.37 -18.76
C THR A 105 2.04 -14.76 -18.71
N GLU A 106 1.64 -15.64 -19.62
CA GLU A 106 0.22 -15.97 -19.82
C GLU A 106 -0.44 -16.57 -18.57
N ASP A 107 0.26 -17.45 -17.85
CA ASP A 107 -0.26 -18.04 -16.61
C ASP A 107 -0.54 -16.96 -15.54
N ARG A 108 0.42 -16.07 -15.30
CA ARG A 108 0.33 -14.96 -14.33
C ARG A 108 -0.79 -13.98 -14.69
N ARG A 109 -0.86 -13.61 -15.97
CA ARG A 109 -1.94 -12.76 -16.50
C ARG A 109 -3.30 -13.42 -16.29
N SER A 110 -3.42 -14.71 -16.61
CA SER A 110 -4.68 -15.45 -16.44
C SER A 110 -5.10 -15.52 -14.97
N ARG A 111 -4.16 -15.72 -14.04
CA ARG A 111 -4.40 -15.73 -12.59
C ARG A 111 -4.98 -14.40 -12.12
N PHE A 112 -4.37 -13.28 -12.51
CA PHE A 112 -4.88 -11.95 -12.18
C PHE A 112 -6.28 -11.68 -12.76
N LEU A 113 -6.49 -11.99 -14.05
CA LEU A 113 -7.76 -11.72 -14.72
C LEU A 113 -8.91 -12.55 -14.12
N ARG A 114 -8.67 -13.81 -13.74
CA ARG A 114 -9.66 -14.64 -13.02
C ARG A 114 -10.04 -14.02 -11.67
N LEU A 115 -9.06 -13.59 -10.89
CA LEU A 115 -9.29 -12.96 -9.59
C LEU A 115 -10.12 -11.68 -9.73
N ARG A 116 -9.73 -10.80 -10.67
CA ARG A 116 -10.47 -9.57 -10.96
C ARG A 116 -11.90 -9.84 -11.41
N ALA A 117 -12.10 -10.79 -12.33
CA ALA A 117 -13.43 -11.15 -12.82
C ALA A 117 -14.35 -11.60 -11.68
N ARG A 118 -13.83 -12.35 -10.71
CA ARG A 118 -14.57 -12.77 -9.52
C ARG A 118 -14.95 -11.60 -8.62
N CYS A 119 -14.05 -10.64 -8.40
CA CYS A 119 -14.35 -9.43 -7.64
C CYS A 119 -15.48 -8.61 -8.29
N VAL A 120 -15.43 -8.45 -9.61
CA VAL A 120 -16.46 -7.72 -10.38
C VAL A 120 -17.81 -8.45 -10.33
N GLU A 121 -17.81 -9.77 -10.43
CA GLU A 121 -19.05 -10.53 -10.40
C GLU A 121 -19.73 -10.47 -9.04
N MET A 122 -18.97 -10.68 -7.96
CA MET A 122 -19.50 -10.61 -6.61
C MET A 122 -19.95 -9.19 -6.23
N SER A 123 -19.28 -8.15 -6.72
CA SER A 123 -19.73 -6.77 -6.49
C SER A 123 -21.07 -6.48 -7.18
N ARG A 124 -21.29 -7.02 -8.39
CA ARG A 124 -22.60 -6.97 -9.06
C ARG A 124 -23.67 -7.70 -8.27
N ILE A 125 -23.40 -8.90 -7.78
CA ILE A 125 -24.34 -9.67 -6.96
C ILE A 125 -24.68 -8.92 -5.67
N ALA A 126 -23.68 -8.39 -4.97
CA ALA A 126 -23.88 -7.60 -3.75
C ALA A 126 -24.76 -6.37 -4.00
N ASN A 127 -24.56 -5.67 -5.13
CA ASN A 127 -25.36 -4.52 -5.52
C ASN A 127 -26.80 -4.92 -5.90
N ALA A 128 -26.99 -6.07 -6.57
CA ALA A 128 -28.31 -6.59 -6.93
C ALA A 128 -29.12 -7.00 -5.70
N VAL A 129 -28.51 -7.70 -4.73
CA VAL A 129 -29.14 -8.10 -3.46
C VAL A 129 -29.54 -6.88 -2.63
N ARG A 130 -28.69 -5.85 -2.59
CA ARG A 130 -28.96 -4.60 -1.86
C ARG A 130 -29.98 -3.70 -2.57
N GLY A 131 -30.16 -3.83 -3.88
CA GLY A 131 -31.20 -3.09 -4.63
C GLY A 131 -32.63 -3.38 -4.15
N ASP A 132 -32.84 -4.50 -3.45
CA ASP A 132 -34.12 -4.91 -2.87
C ASP A 132 -34.31 -4.43 -1.42
N THR A 133 -33.21 -4.13 -0.71
CA THR A 133 -33.19 -3.60 0.66
C THR A 133 -32.59 -2.21 0.67
N ARG A 134 -33.41 -1.15 0.79
CA ARG A 134 -32.99 0.27 0.90
C ARG A 134 -31.93 0.49 1.99
N ASP A 135 -30.67 0.28 1.64
CA ASP A 135 -29.53 0.63 2.46
C ASP A 135 -29.07 2.02 2.00
N SER A 136 -29.51 3.03 2.74
CA SER A 136 -29.59 4.42 2.28
C SER A 136 -28.27 5.21 2.32
N SER A 137 -27.14 4.60 2.70
CA SER A 137 -25.89 5.34 2.92
C SER A 137 -24.77 5.12 1.91
N GLY A 138 -24.71 3.97 1.19
CA GLY A 138 -23.62 3.67 0.25
C GLY A 138 -22.20 3.56 0.86
N ALA A 139 -22.02 3.90 2.14
CA ALA A 139 -20.73 4.07 2.81
C ALA A 139 -19.86 2.79 2.80
N SER A 140 -20.47 1.61 2.93
CA SER A 140 -19.74 0.34 2.88
C SER A 140 -19.14 0.07 1.48
N THR A 141 -19.79 0.53 0.41
CA THR A 141 -19.27 0.41 -0.96
C THR A 141 -18.14 1.40 -1.20
N GLU A 142 -18.27 2.62 -0.69
CA GLU A 142 -17.24 3.68 -0.79
C GLU A 142 -15.92 3.29 -0.08
N LEU A 143 -16.00 2.53 1.03
CA LEU A 143 -14.82 2.02 1.72
C LEU A 143 -14.22 0.76 1.06
N ARG A 144 -15.07 -0.11 0.49
CA ARG A 144 -14.66 -1.41 -0.06
C ARG A 144 -13.91 -1.30 -1.38
N THR A 145 -14.43 -0.52 -2.33
CA THR A 145 -13.83 -0.38 -3.67
C THR A 145 -12.35 0.04 -3.62
N PRO A 146 -11.94 1.10 -2.88
CA PRO A 146 -10.53 1.48 -2.81
C PRO A 146 -9.66 0.43 -2.11
N ALA A 147 -10.19 -0.29 -1.12
CA ALA A 147 -9.46 -1.37 -0.47
C ALA A 147 -9.20 -2.55 -1.43
N LEU A 148 -10.20 -2.93 -2.24
CA LEU A 148 -10.05 -3.97 -3.26
C LEU A 148 -9.11 -3.53 -4.39
N ASP A 149 -9.21 -2.28 -4.86
CA ASP A 149 -8.30 -1.73 -5.87
C ASP A 149 -6.85 -1.77 -5.38
N ARG A 150 -6.61 -1.39 -4.11
CA ARG A 150 -5.28 -1.47 -3.51
C ARG A 150 -4.77 -2.90 -3.41
N LEU A 151 -5.60 -3.84 -2.96
CA LEU A 151 -5.23 -5.25 -2.87
C LEU A 151 -4.89 -5.84 -4.25
N LEU A 152 -5.71 -5.56 -5.26
CA LEU A 152 -5.48 -6.01 -6.64
C LEU A 152 -4.21 -5.42 -7.23
N TRP A 153 -3.90 -4.15 -6.92
CA TRP A 153 -2.67 -3.50 -7.36
C TRP A 153 -1.42 -4.14 -6.76
N VAL A 154 -1.42 -4.37 -5.45
CA VAL A 154 -0.30 -5.03 -4.76
C VAL A 154 -0.13 -6.46 -5.28
N PHE A 155 -1.22 -7.18 -5.51
CA PHE A 155 -1.20 -8.52 -6.09
C PHE A 155 -0.60 -8.50 -7.51
N LEU A 156 -0.98 -7.54 -8.36
CA LEU A 156 -0.41 -7.38 -9.70
C LEU A 156 1.09 -7.12 -9.65
N ARG A 157 1.54 -6.26 -8.73
CA ARG A 157 2.96 -5.96 -8.52
C ARG A 157 3.74 -7.17 -8.01
N LEU A 158 3.16 -7.95 -7.08
CA LEU A 158 3.77 -9.20 -6.65
C LEU A 158 3.94 -10.19 -7.80
N LEU A 159 2.96 -10.31 -8.71
CA LEU A 159 3.11 -11.14 -9.91
C LEU A 159 4.27 -10.68 -10.80
N LEU A 160 4.45 -9.37 -10.95
CA LEU A 160 5.57 -8.79 -11.70
C LEU A 160 6.91 -9.09 -11.01
N SER A 161 6.98 -8.90 -9.69
CA SER A 161 8.16 -9.24 -8.87
C SER A 161 8.48 -10.74 -8.94
N GLU A 162 7.47 -11.61 -8.88
CA GLU A 162 7.63 -13.06 -8.97
C GLU A 162 8.15 -13.48 -10.36
N GLN A 163 7.72 -12.80 -11.42
CA GLN A 163 8.26 -13.03 -12.75
C GLN A 163 9.73 -12.58 -12.86
N ALA A 164 10.04 -11.39 -12.35
CA ALA A 164 11.40 -10.85 -12.38
C ALA A 164 12.37 -11.74 -11.59
N ILE A 165 11.97 -12.17 -10.39
CA ILE A 165 12.80 -13.02 -9.54
C ILE A 165 12.96 -14.43 -10.12
N SER A 166 11.92 -14.98 -10.74
CA SER A 166 12.00 -16.26 -11.43
C SER A 166 13.01 -16.20 -12.59
N ARG A 167 12.99 -15.11 -13.38
CA ARG A 167 13.98 -14.89 -14.45
C ARG A 167 15.40 -14.71 -13.91
N PHE A 168 15.56 -13.98 -12.81
CA PHE A 168 16.85 -13.82 -12.14
C PHE A 168 17.41 -15.18 -11.67
N LEU A 169 16.60 -15.98 -10.97
CA LEU A 169 16.97 -17.29 -10.47
C LEU A 169 17.25 -18.29 -11.61
N GLN A 170 16.52 -18.22 -12.73
CA GLN A 170 16.81 -19.04 -13.91
C GLN A 170 18.13 -18.66 -14.59
N ALA A 171 18.47 -17.37 -14.60
CA ALA A 171 19.75 -16.89 -15.14
C ALA A 171 20.93 -17.14 -14.19
N ALA A 172 20.67 -17.27 -12.90
CA ALA A 172 21.65 -17.57 -11.88
C ALA A 172 21.89 -19.08 -11.76
N ASP A 173 23.01 -19.57 -12.27
CA ASP A 173 23.44 -20.96 -12.04
C ASP A 173 24.09 -21.08 -10.64
N GLU A 174 23.27 -21.40 -9.64
CA GLU A 174 23.68 -21.56 -8.23
C GLU A 174 24.83 -22.56 -8.09
N ALA A 175 24.73 -23.73 -8.74
CA ALA A 175 25.75 -24.77 -8.67
C ALA A 175 27.10 -24.28 -9.22
N SER A 176 27.09 -23.50 -10.31
CA SER A 176 28.32 -22.89 -10.84
C SER A 176 28.91 -21.84 -9.90
N ILE A 177 28.07 -21.05 -9.23
CA ILE A 177 28.51 -20.01 -8.29
C ILE A 177 29.17 -20.67 -7.08
N GLU A 178 28.54 -21.69 -6.49
CA GLU A 178 29.11 -22.43 -5.37
C GLU A 178 30.44 -23.09 -5.72
N LYS A 179 30.51 -23.74 -6.88
CA LYS A 179 31.74 -24.33 -7.38
C LYS A 179 32.84 -23.27 -7.56
N THR A 180 32.50 -22.11 -8.13
CA THR A 180 33.44 -21.01 -8.33
C THR A 180 33.99 -20.50 -6.99
N VAL A 181 33.14 -20.30 -5.99
CA VAL A 181 33.56 -19.91 -4.64
C VAL A 181 34.52 -20.94 -4.04
N GLY A 182 34.19 -22.24 -4.17
CA GLY A 182 35.05 -23.34 -3.72
C GLY A 182 36.42 -23.34 -4.40
N ASP A 183 36.44 -23.26 -5.74
CA ASP A 183 37.66 -23.27 -6.55
C ASP A 183 38.56 -22.07 -6.22
N LEU A 184 37.97 -20.87 -6.05
CA LEU A 184 38.71 -19.67 -5.66
C LEU A 184 39.32 -19.80 -4.26
N LYS A 185 38.56 -20.32 -3.28
CA LYS A 185 39.07 -20.56 -1.91
C LYS A 185 40.22 -21.57 -1.89
N ILE A 186 40.13 -22.64 -2.67
CA ILE A 186 41.22 -23.62 -2.82
C ILE A 186 42.46 -22.96 -3.43
N ARG A 187 42.31 -22.16 -4.49
CA ARG A 187 43.42 -21.43 -5.12
C ARG A 187 44.07 -20.43 -4.16
N ARG A 188 43.26 -19.69 -3.39
CA ARG A 188 43.73 -18.76 -2.36
C ARG A 188 44.57 -19.49 -1.31
N LYS A 189 44.06 -20.62 -0.78
CA LYS A 189 44.79 -21.43 0.21
C LYS A 189 46.12 -21.94 -0.34
N LYS A 190 46.13 -22.52 -1.55
CA LYS A 190 47.36 -22.99 -2.20
C LYS A 190 48.38 -21.87 -2.39
N ARG A 191 47.94 -20.66 -2.76
CA ARG A 191 48.81 -19.49 -2.87
C ARG A 191 49.37 -19.12 -1.49
N ALA A 192 48.52 -19.01 -0.48
CA ALA A 192 48.91 -18.70 0.90
C ALA A 192 49.98 -19.66 1.44
N ASP A 193 49.81 -20.96 1.21
CA ASP A 193 50.77 -22.00 1.59
C ASP A 193 52.12 -21.85 0.86
N SER A 194 52.11 -21.37 -0.40
CA SER A 194 53.31 -21.20 -1.22
C SER A 194 54.15 -19.95 -0.90
N VAL A 195 53.53 -18.86 -0.42
CA VAL A 195 54.25 -17.61 -0.11
C VAL A 195 54.71 -17.52 1.35
N GLY A 196 54.11 -18.33 2.23
CA GLY A 196 54.36 -18.32 3.68
C GLY A 196 53.72 -17.11 4.38
N GLU A 197 53.33 -17.27 5.66
CA GLU A 197 52.50 -16.29 6.39
C GLU A 197 53.03 -14.85 6.36
N ALA A 198 54.35 -14.67 6.49
CA ALA A 198 54.99 -13.35 6.54
C ALA A 198 54.81 -12.52 5.26
N ASN A 199 54.58 -13.16 4.11
CA ASN A 199 54.50 -12.49 2.81
C ASN A 199 53.08 -12.46 2.22
N GLN A 200 52.08 -13.02 2.93
CA GLN A 200 50.71 -13.14 2.40
C GLN A 200 50.01 -11.78 2.22
N ALA A 201 50.22 -10.85 3.15
CA ALA A 201 49.59 -9.52 3.12
C ALA A 201 50.03 -8.68 1.90
N ASP A 202 51.29 -8.85 1.48
CA ASP A 202 51.89 -8.11 0.37
C ASP A 202 51.73 -8.83 -0.98
N ASP A 203 51.22 -10.05 -1.00
CA ASP A 203 51.03 -10.81 -2.22
C ASP A 203 49.83 -10.28 -3.04
N ARG A 204 50.13 -9.74 -4.23
CA ARG A 204 49.12 -9.18 -5.13
C ARG A 204 48.10 -10.22 -5.60
N ILE A 205 48.50 -11.48 -5.73
CA ILE A 205 47.62 -12.56 -6.20
C ILE A 205 46.62 -12.92 -5.10
N ILE A 206 47.05 -13.00 -3.83
CA ILE A 206 46.14 -13.21 -2.69
C ILE A 206 45.07 -12.12 -2.63
N ARG A 207 45.46 -10.83 -2.72
CA ARG A 207 44.48 -9.72 -2.71
C ARG A 207 43.46 -9.83 -3.85
N SER A 208 43.91 -10.09 -5.07
CA SER A 208 43.01 -10.26 -6.22
C SER A 208 42.08 -11.48 -6.09
N LEU A 209 42.55 -12.57 -5.46
CA LEU A 209 41.72 -13.73 -5.15
C LEU A 209 40.70 -13.41 -4.06
N ASP A 210 41.07 -12.63 -3.04
CA ASP A 210 40.17 -12.20 -1.98
C ASP A 210 39.05 -11.31 -2.52
N ASP A 211 39.36 -10.37 -3.40
CA ASP A 211 38.36 -9.55 -4.10
C ASP A 211 37.41 -10.41 -4.95
N SER A 212 37.97 -11.42 -5.64
CA SER A 212 37.19 -12.36 -6.46
C SER A 212 36.28 -13.25 -5.60
N ILE A 213 36.77 -13.72 -4.45
CA ILE A 213 35.99 -14.50 -3.48
C ILE A 213 34.87 -13.63 -2.91
N SER A 214 35.16 -12.40 -2.48
CA SER A 214 34.16 -11.47 -1.95
C SER A 214 33.06 -11.20 -2.97
N THR A 215 33.41 -10.99 -4.24
CA THR A 215 32.44 -10.80 -5.32
C THR A 215 31.59 -12.05 -5.54
N ALA A 216 32.19 -13.25 -5.54
CA ALA A 216 31.48 -14.50 -5.73
C ALA A 216 30.57 -14.85 -4.54
N GLU A 217 30.98 -14.54 -3.31
CA GLU A 217 30.17 -14.71 -2.10
C GLU A 217 28.98 -13.74 -2.07
N ALA A 218 29.17 -12.47 -2.44
CA ALA A 218 28.07 -11.51 -2.56
C ALA A 218 27.04 -11.97 -3.61
N ARG A 219 27.50 -12.54 -4.74
CA ARG A 219 26.61 -13.15 -5.74
C ARG A 219 25.82 -14.32 -5.16
N LYS A 220 26.46 -15.20 -4.40
CA LYS A 220 25.80 -16.32 -3.72
C LYS A 220 24.72 -15.82 -2.75
N GLU A 221 25.05 -14.86 -1.90
CA GLU A 221 24.12 -14.26 -0.94
C GLU A 221 22.90 -13.64 -1.64
N ASN A 222 23.11 -12.97 -2.78
CA ASN A 222 22.01 -12.40 -3.56
C ASN A 222 21.07 -13.46 -4.14
N VAL A 223 21.60 -14.62 -4.57
CA VAL A 223 20.80 -15.75 -5.03
C VAL A 223 19.99 -16.36 -3.89
N GLU A 224 20.60 -16.57 -2.72
CA GLU A 224 19.91 -17.07 -1.53
C GLU A 224 18.79 -16.13 -1.08
N LYS A 225 19.05 -14.82 -1.02
CA LYS A 225 18.03 -13.80 -0.73
C LYS A 225 16.90 -13.82 -1.76
N ALA A 226 17.22 -13.91 -3.04
CA ALA A 226 16.21 -13.99 -4.09
C ALA A 226 15.34 -15.25 -3.95
N ARG A 227 15.91 -16.38 -3.54
CA ARG A 227 15.15 -17.60 -3.28
C ARG A 227 14.18 -17.43 -2.11
N HIS A 228 14.64 -16.93 -0.97
CA HIS A 228 13.78 -16.69 0.20
C HIS A 228 12.64 -15.72 -0.14
N ASN A 229 12.94 -14.68 -0.90
CA ASN A 229 11.92 -13.72 -1.31
C ASN A 229 10.94 -14.33 -2.33
N ALA A 230 11.37 -15.25 -3.20
CA ALA A 230 10.47 -15.96 -4.11
C ALA A 230 9.46 -16.83 -3.33
N GLU A 231 9.92 -17.54 -2.30
CA GLU A 231 9.07 -18.33 -1.39
C GLU A 231 8.08 -17.43 -0.62
N PHE A 232 8.56 -16.27 -0.14
CA PHE A 232 7.70 -15.28 0.50
C PHE A 232 6.65 -14.71 -0.44
N ILE A 233 7.02 -14.31 -1.66
CA ILE A 233 6.08 -13.76 -2.65
C ILE A 233 5.00 -14.78 -2.99
N ALA A 234 5.35 -16.04 -3.22
CA ALA A 234 4.38 -17.09 -3.52
C ALA A 234 3.34 -17.20 -2.39
N THR A 235 3.80 -17.19 -1.13
CA THR A 235 2.94 -17.24 0.05
C THR A 235 2.06 -15.98 0.17
N GLU A 236 2.62 -14.80 -0.09
CA GLU A 236 1.85 -13.55 -0.04
C GLU A 236 0.82 -13.42 -1.17
N LEU A 237 1.10 -13.96 -2.35
CA LEU A 237 0.11 -14.04 -3.44
C LEU A 237 -1.10 -14.87 -3.00
N ASP A 238 -0.87 -16.05 -2.43
CA ASP A 238 -1.95 -16.91 -1.92
C ASP A 238 -2.72 -16.23 -0.77
N ARG A 239 -2.00 -15.55 0.13
CA ARG A 239 -2.59 -14.79 1.23
C ARG A 239 -3.46 -13.63 0.73
N LEU A 240 -2.98 -12.85 -0.25
CA LEU A 240 -3.73 -11.74 -0.82
C LEU A 240 -4.95 -12.22 -1.60
N GLU A 241 -4.84 -13.32 -2.35
CA GLU A 241 -5.96 -13.93 -3.05
C GLU A 241 -7.08 -14.32 -2.08
N ASN A 242 -6.73 -14.98 -0.97
CA ASN A 242 -7.68 -15.32 0.09
C ASN A 242 -8.30 -14.08 0.76
N LYS A 243 -7.50 -13.04 1.04
CA LYS A 243 -8.01 -11.78 1.61
C LYS A 243 -8.97 -11.06 0.66
N ILE A 244 -8.64 -11.00 -0.63
CA ILE A 244 -9.48 -10.41 -1.67
C ILE A 244 -10.81 -11.17 -1.74
N GLN A 245 -10.77 -12.50 -1.73
CA GLN A 245 -11.98 -13.32 -1.69
C GLN A 245 -12.82 -13.04 -0.44
N ALA A 246 -12.22 -12.99 0.75
CA ALA A 246 -12.93 -12.72 2.00
C ALA A 246 -13.60 -11.33 2.01
N VAL A 247 -12.92 -10.28 1.55
CA VAL A 247 -13.49 -8.92 1.43
C VAL A 247 -14.64 -8.90 0.44
N THR A 248 -14.50 -9.67 -0.64
CA THR A 248 -15.50 -9.78 -1.70
C THR A 248 -16.73 -10.56 -1.26
N GLU A 249 -16.59 -11.60 -0.43
CA GLU A 249 -17.72 -12.37 0.14
C GLU A 249 -18.47 -11.56 1.19
N LEU A 250 -17.75 -10.80 2.03
CA LEU A 250 -18.33 -9.91 3.02
C LEU A 250 -19.22 -8.82 2.39
N ALA A 251 -18.94 -8.44 1.14
CA ALA A 251 -19.74 -7.49 0.38
C ALA A 251 -21.22 -7.89 0.24
N VAL A 252 -21.49 -9.20 0.19
CA VAL A 252 -22.84 -9.77 0.02
C VAL A 252 -23.59 -9.80 1.35
N GLY A 253 -22.88 -9.77 2.48
CA GLY A 253 -23.46 -9.70 3.83
C GLY A 253 -23.85 -8.28 4.25
N HIS A 254 -24.87 -8.15 5.09
CA HIS A 254 -25.20 -6.91 5.79
C HIS A 254 -24.20 -6.66 6.93
N THR A 255 -22.98 -6.20 6.60
CA THR A 255 -21.92 -5.95 7.59
C THR A 255 -21.91 -4.51 8.09
N ASP A 256 -21.70 -4.34 9.40
CA ASP A 256 -21.50 -3.05 10.07
C ASP A 256 -20.28 -2.30 9.48
N PRO A 257 -20.41 -1.03 9.09
CA PRO A 257 -19.30 -0.18 8.63
C PRO A 257 -18.07 -0.14 9.56
N ASN A 258 -18.25 -0.31 10.88
CA ASN A 258 -17.14 -0.32 11.83
C ASN A 258 -16.26 -1.56 11.70
N GLU A 259 -16.86 -2.74 11.50
CA GLU A 259 -16.12 -3.98 11.28
C GLU A 259 -15.37 -3.96 9.94
N MET A 260 -15.98 -3.37 8.90
CA MET A 260 -15.33 -3.18 7.61
C MET A 260 -14.09 -2.28 7.75
N SER A 261 -14.19 -1.18 8.50
CA SER A 261 -13.07 -0.26 8.73
C SER A 261 -11.88 -0.95 9.42
N HIS A 262 -12.13 -1.69 10.50
CA HIS A 262 -11.06 -2.45 11.18
C HIS A 262 -10.38 -3.49 10.29
N ARG A 263 -11.14 -4.13 9.38
CA ARG A 263 -10.57 -5.09 8.42
C ARG A 263 -9.73 -4.40 7.35
N ILE A 264 -10.13 -3.22 6.89
CA ILE A 264 -9.36 -2.40 5.94
C ILE A 264 -8.05 -1.93 6.59
N ASP A 265 -8.06 -1.56 7.87
CA ASP A 265 -6.85 -1.21 8.61
C ASP A 265 -5.87 -2.39 8.66
N ALA A 266 -6.35 -3.58 9.03
CA ALA A 266 -5.54 -4.80 9.05
C ALA A 266 -5.02 -5.22 7.66
N ILE A 267 -5.76 -4.91 6.59
CA ILE A 267 -5.31 -5.07 5.21
C ILE A 267 -4.17 -4.10 4.89
N SER A 268 -4.31 -2.84 5.30
CA SER A 268 -3.33 -1.78 5.07
C SER A 268 -1.99 -2.07 5.74
N ASP A 269 -2.00 -2.57 6.97
CA ASP A 269 -0.78 -2.96 7.69
C ASP A 269 -0.04 -4.11 6.98
N GLY A 270 -0.76 -5.14 6.51
CA GLY A 270 -0.16 -6.24 5.76
C GLY A 270 0.42 -5.82 4.40
N ILE A 271 -0.18 -4.81 3.76
CA ILE A 271 0.31 -4.26 2.50
C ILE A 271 1.64 -3.53 2.71
N GLN A 272 1.82 -2.78 3.80
CA GLN A 272 3.08 -2.06 4.05
C GLN A 272 4.29 -3.00 4.12
N GLN A 273 4.13 -4.15 4.75
CA GLN A 273 5.17 -5.18 4.81
C GLN A 273 5.45 -5.77 3.43
N THR A 274 4.41 -6.07 2.65
CA THR A 274 4.53 -6.59 1.28
C THR A 274 5.26 -5.60 0.37
N GLU A 275 4.93 -4.32 0.47
CA GLU A 275 5.57 -3.23 -0.26
C GLU A 275 7.05 -3.08 0.09
N GLN A 276 7.42 -3.31 1.35
CA GLN A 276 8.82 -3.32 1.77
C GLN A 276 9.60 -4.44 1.09
N THR A 277 9.06 -5.66 1.05
CA THR A 277 9.69 -6.78 0.35
C THR A 277 9.80 -6.53 -1.16
N ILE A 278 8.77 -5.94 -1.78
CA ILE A 278 8.85 -5.53 -3.19
C ILE A 278 10.00 -4.54 -3.39
N ARG A 279 10.17 -3.54 -2.53
CA ARG A 279 11.28 -2.57 -2.63
C ARG A 279 12.65 -3.23 -2.49
N GLU A 280 12.82 -4.16 -1.55
CA GLU A 280 14.07 -4.91 -1.40
C GLU A 280 14.40 -5.73 -2.65
N LEU A 281 13.38 -6.29 -3.30
CA LEU A 281 13.54 -7.02 -4.55
C LEU A 281 13.89 -6.14 -5.74
N GLN A 282 13.38 -4.92 -5.78
CA GLN A 282 13.75 -3.94 -6.81
C GLN A 282 15.24 -3.60 -6.73
N GLN A 283 15.83 -3.57 -5.53
CA GLN A 283 17.27 -3.36 -5.36
C GLN A 283 18.10 -4.52 -5.95
N ILE A 284 17.60 -5.75 -5.86
CA ILE A 284 18.29 -6.95 -6.37
C ILE A 284 18.08 -7.11 -7.89
N THR A 285 16.87 -6.83 -8.37
CA THR A 285 16.45 -7.13 -9.76
C THR A 285 16.53 -5.93 -10.71
N GLY A 286 16.65 -4.70 -10.19
CA GLY A 286 16.77 -3.47 -10.98
C GLY A 286 15.45 -2.96 -11.60
N VAL A 287 14.30 -3.55 -11.28
CA VAL A 287 13.00 -3.14 -11.83
C VAL A 287 12.46 -1.93 -11.06
N SER A 288 12.18 -0.81 -11.73
CA SER A 288 11.57 0.39 -11.12
C SER A 288 10.06 0.42 -11.37
N ASP A 289 9.25 0.93 -10.43
CA ASP A 289 7.82 1.19 -10.65
C ASP A 289 7.29 2.37 -9.81
N ALA A 290 6.14 2.92 -10.24
CA ALA A 290 5.44 4.06 -9.67
C ALA A 290 4.58 3.70 -8.44
N ASP A 291 4.63 4.56 -7.41
CA ASP A 291 4.04 4.33 -6.08
C ASP A 291 2.50 4.45 -6.01
N THR A 292 1.84 4.98 -7.06
CA THR A 292 0.41 5.35 -6.98
C THR A 292 -0.51 4.20 -7.40
N THR A 293 -1.49 3.87 -6.55
CA THR A 293 -2.52 2.84 -6.82
C THR A 293 -3.52 3.34 -7.86
N PRO A 294 -3.67 2.67 -9.02
CA PRO A 294 -4.71 3.00 -9.99
C PRO A 294 -6.05 2.34 -9.62
N SER A 295 -7.18 2.84 -10.16
CA SER A 295 -8.47 2.13 -10.06
C SER A 295 -8.47 0.96 -11.03
N ILE A 296 -8.65 -0.26 -10.52
CA ILE A 296 -8.51 -1.50 -11.30
C ILE A 296 -9.88 -2.11 -11.57
N LEU A 297 -10.81 -2.01 -10.62
CA LEU A 297 -12.15 -2.55 -10.74
C LEU A 297 -12.96 -1.82 -11.82
N ASP A 298 -12.92 -0.49 -11.84
CA ASP A 298 -13.71 0.34 -12.76
C ASP A 298 -13.09 0.48 -14.16
N THR A 299 -11.83 0.07 -14.32
CA THR A 299 -11.11 0.19 -15.59
C THR A 299 -11.49 -0.93 -16.58
N ASP A 300 -11.87 -0.58 -17.80
CA ASP A 300 -12.07 -1.57 -18.87
C ASP A 300 -10.72 -2.10 -19.40
N LEU A 301 -10.38 -3.33 -19.01
CA LEU A 301 -9.15 -4.03 -19.41
C LEU A 301 -9.34 -4.88 -20.68
N THR A 302 -10.49 -4.82 -21.33
CA THR A 302 -10.71 -5.52 -22.59
C THR A 302 -9.78 -4.93 -23.67
N PRO A 303 -9.02 -5.74 -24.41
CA PRO A 303 -8.21 -5.24 -25.52
C PRO A 303 -9.15 -4.51 -26.49
N GLN A 304 -8.89 -3.22 -26.75
CA GLN A 304 -9.58 -2.54 -27.83
C GLN A 304 -9.23 -3.29 -29.12
N ARG A 305 -10.17 -4.09 -29.64
CA ARG A 305 -10.17 -4.45 -31.06
C ARG A 305 -10.16 -3.11 -31.79
N GLN A 306 -9.05 -2.81 -32.45
CA GLN A 306 -9.03 -1.78 -33.48
C GLN A 306 -10.24 -2.05 -34.36
N VAL A 307 -11.19 -1.13 -34.36
CA VAL A 307 -12.24 -1.10 -35.37
C VAL A 307 -11.53 -0.65 -36.64
N GLU A 308 -10.87 -1.60 -37.31
CA GLU A 308 -10.34 -1.41 -38.65
C GLU A 308 -11.51 -1.04 -39.57
N GLY A 309 -11.31 0.05 -40.29
CA GLY A 309 -12.29 0.68 -41.16
C GLY A 309 -12.84 -0.29 -42.20
N ALA A 310 -14.13 -0.56 -42.10
CA ALA A 310 -14.96 -1.01 -43.20
C ALA A 310 -15.99 0.07 -43.56
N GLY A 311 -15.51 1.30 -43.76
CA GLY A 311 -16.27 2.36 -44.45
C GLY A 311 -16.10 2.17 -45.96
N GLY A 312 -16.93 1.30 -46.53
CA GLY A 312 -16.87 0.90 -47.92
C GLY A 312 -16.94 2.06 -48.91
N ARG A 313 -16.10 1.97 -49.95
CA ARG A 313 -16.28 2.68 -51.22
C ARG A 313 -17.67 2.31 -51.78
N ARG A 314 -18.53 3.32 -51.95
CA ARG A 314 -19.56 3.36 -52.99
C ARG A 314 -18.99 4.33 -54.05
N SER A 315 -18.61 3.82 -55.22
CA SER A 315 -19.46 3.74 -56.42
C SER A 315 -19.94 5.12 -56.83
#